data_AF-A0A1H5HDD9-F1
#
_entry.id   AF-A0A1H5HDD9-F1
#
_cell.length_a   1.000
_cell.length_b   1.000
_cell.length_c   1.000
_cell.angle_alpha   90.00
_cell.angle_beta   90.00
_cell.angle_gamma   90.00
#
_symmetry.space_group_name_H-M   'P 1'
#
loop_
_entity.id
_entity.type
_entity.pdbx_description
1 polymer ?
#
loop_
_entity_poly.entity_id
_entity_poly.type
_entity_poly.pdbx_seq_one_letter_code
_entity_poly.pdbx_strand_id
1 'polypeptide(L)'
;MNILLGANAVSAVASIAFALVGGIRPAALSESGTPTSGERFYGWMYATRGVPLGVAALVAPLAWPGASAALVLCAAAAAQVGDAVIGVTTRKTTMIAGASLLTAIHIATAVTTA
;
A
#
# COMPACT_ATOMS: atom_id res chain seq x y z
N MET A 1 -17.11 -13.21 2.76
CA MET A 1 -16.31 -12.44 3.75
C MET A 1 -14.87 -12.94 3.86
N ASN A 2 -14.64 -14.23 4.15
CA ASN A 2 -13.29 -14.74 4.47
C ASN A 2 -12.25 -14.60 3.33
N ILE A 3 -12.66 -14.72 2.07
CA ILE A 3 -11.74 -14.60 0.93
C ILE A 3 -11.24 -13.16 0.76
N LEU A 4 -12.13 -12.16 0.86
CA LEU A 4 -11.77 -10.74 0.75
C LEU A 4 -10.89 -10.29 1.91
N LEU A 5 -11.20 -10.71 3.15
CA LEU A 5 -10.35 -10.46 4.30
C LEU A 5 -8.96 -11.08 4.15
N GLY A 6 -8.87 -12.31 3.65
CA GLY A 6 -7.59 -12.96 3.35
C GLY A 6 -6.80 -12.22 2.27
N ALA A 7 -7.46 -11.83 1.16
CA ALA A 7 -6.85 -11.06 0.09
C ALA A 7 -6.35 -9.69 0.60
N ASN A 8 -7.15 -9.01 1.42
CA ASN A 8 -6.77 -7.74 2.04
C ASN A 8 -5.56 -7.90 2.97
N ALA A 9 -5.52 -8.95 3.79
CA ALA A 9 -4.39 -9.22 4.66
C ALA A 9 -3.09 -9.44 3.86
N VAL A 10 -3.14 -10.24 2.79
CA VAL A 10 -1.99 -10.45 1.88
C VAL A 10 -1.57 -9.14 1.23
N SER A 11 -2.52 -8.35 0.72
CA SER A 11 -2.28 -7.03 0.13
C SER A 11 -1.63 -6.04 1.11
N ALA A 12 -2.09 -6.02 2.36
CA ALA A 12 -1.54 -5.18 3.41
C ALA A 12 -0.09 -5.58 3.75
N VAL A 13 0.18 -6.88 3.90
CA VAL A 13 1.54 -7.40 4.12
C VAL A 13 2.45 -7.08 2.95
N ALA A 14 1.98 -7.26 1.71
CA ALA A 14 2.73 -6.89 0.52
C ALA A 14 3.06 -5.39 0.50
N SER A 15 2.09 -4.53 0.85
CA SER A 15 2.30 -3.08 0.93
C SER A 15 3.38 -2.71 1.96
N ILE A 16 3.36 -3.32 3.15
CA ILE A 16 4.38 -3.14 4.18
C ILE A 16 5.74 -3.57 3.66
N ALA A 17 5.82 -4.73 3.01
CA ALA A 17 7.07 -5.24 2.43
C ALA A 17 7.62 -4.28 1.36
N PHE A 18 6.80 -3.80 0.42
CA PHE A 18 7.23 -2.84 -0.60
C PHE A 18 7.68 -1.51 0.01
N ALA A 19 6.97 -1.02 1.04
CA ALA A 19 7.36 0.19 1.76
C ALA A 19 8.74 0.03 2.43
N LEU A 20 8.99 -1.10 3.10
CA LEU A 20 10.28 -1.41 3.71
C LEU A 20 11.38 -1.60 2.67
N VAL A 21 11.10 -2.27 1.56
CA VAL A 21 12.06 -2.43 0.44
C VAL A 21 12.42 -1.06 -0.14
N GLY A 22 11.46 -0.14 -0.30
CA GLY A 22 11.72 1.22 -0.76
C GLY A 22 12.65 2.02 0.17
N GLY A 23 12.53 1.84 1.49
CA GLY A 23 13.43 2.47 2.46
C GLY A 23 14.82 1.81 2.52
N ILE A 24 14.89 0.49 2.60
CA ILE A 24 16.13 -0.27 2.84
C ILE A 24 16.96 -0.44 1.54
N ARG A 25 16.29 -0.70 0.42
CA ARG A 25 16.90 -0.99 -0.89
C ARG A 25 16.21 -0.19 -2.01
N PRO A 26 16.28 1.15 -2.01
CA PRO A 26 15.61 1.99 -3.00
C PRO A 26 15.96 1.61 -4.45
N ALA A 27 17.19 1.17 -4.73
CA ALA A 27 17.63 0.67 -6.04
C ALA A 27 16.70 -0.40 -6.64
N ALA A 28 16.09 -1.24 -5.78
CA ALA A 28 15.20 -2.31 -6.22
C ALA A 28 13.89 -1.78 -6.82
N LEU A 29 13.51 -0.52 -6.54
CA LEU A 29 12.27 0.10 -7.00
C LEU A 29 12.49 1.33 -7.89
N SER A 30 13.65 1.98 -7.76
CA SER A 30 14.04 3.14 -8.58
C SER A 30 14.67 2.75 -9.92
N GLU A 31 15.13 1.51 -10.07
CA GLU A 31 15.93 1.04 -11.21
C GLU A 31 17.27 1.81 -11.37
N SER A 32 17.69 2.53 -10.32
CA SER A 32 18.97 3.24 -10.31
C SER A 32 20.10 2.31 -9.82
N GLY A 33 21.24 2.33 -10.52
CA GLY A 33 22.42 1.54 -10.14
C GLY A 33 22.99 1.95 -8.78
N THR A 34 23.02 3.25 -8.49
CA THR A 34 23.45 3.79 -7.19
C THR A 34 22.46 4.85 -6.71
N PRO A 35 21.58 4.53 -5.74
CA PRO A 35 20.59 5.47 -5.23
C PRO A 35 21.24 6.69 -4.56
N THR A 36 20.84 7.86 -5.03
CA THR A 36 21.16 9.17 -4.47
C THR A 36 20.62 9.31 -3.04
N SER A 37 21.13 10.29 -2.31
CA SER A 37 20.60 10.63 -0.97
C SER A 37 19.12 11.03 -1.02
N GLY A 38 18.67 11.68 -2.11
CA GLY A 38 17.27 12.05 -2.31
C GLY A 38 16.36 10.82 -2.48
N GLU A 39 16.77 9.81 -3.25
CA GLU A 39 16.03 8.56 -3.40
C GLU A 39 15.92 7.79 -2.08
N ARG A 40 17.00 7.76 -1.28
CA ARG A 40 16.99 7.12 0.04
C ARG A 40 16.07 7.84 1.02
N PHE A 41 16.13 9.18 1.04
CA PHE A 41 15.24 10.00 1.85
C PHE A 41 13.77 9.78 1.46
N TYR A 42 13.48 9.83 0.16
CA TYR A 42 12.12 9.60 -0.35
C TYR A 42 11.62 8.20 0.00
N GLY A 43 12.47 7.17 -0.13
CA GLY A 43 12.15 5.80 0.25
C GLY A 43 11.74 5.67 1.72
N TRP A 44 12.50 6.26 2.65
CA TRP A 44 12.17 6.23 4.07
C TRP A 44 10.97 7.11 4.45
N MET A 45 10.84 8.28 3.82
CA MET A 45 9.66 9.13 3.97
C MET A 45 8.40 8.35 3.57
N TYR A 46 8.45 7.66 2.43
CA TYR A 46 7.37 6.82 1.95
C TYR A 46 7.11 5.65 2.92
N ALA A 47 8.15 4.98 3.41
CA ALA A 47 8.02 3.87 4.36
C ALA A 47 7.35 4.31 5.68
N THR A 48 7.65 5.52 6.16
CA THR A 48 7.12 6.07 7.41
C THR A 48 5.61 6.24 7.39
N ARG A 49 5.01 6.48 6.22
CA ARG A 49 3.55 6.47 6.04
C ARG A 49 3.00 5.09 5.64
N GLY A 50 3.72 4.37 4.78
CA GLY A 50 3.25 3.13 4.18
C GLY A 50 3.16 1.98 5.17
N VAL A 51 4.14 1.85 6.08
CA VAL A 51 4.17 0.77 7.07
C VAL A 51 3.05 0.93 8.11
N PRO A 52 2.88 2.08 8.78
CA PRO A 52 1.78 2.23 9.74
C PRO A 52 0.40 2.04 9.10
N LEU A 53 0.18 2.60 7.91
CA LEU A 53 -1.10 2.46 7.20
C LEU A 53 -1.35 1.01 6.76
N GLY A 54 -0.32 0.29 6.28
CA GLY A 54 -0.42 -1.12 5.95
C GLY A 54 -0.73 -1.98 7.18
N VAL A 55 -0.10 -1.71 8.32
CA VAL A 55 -0.39 -2.39 9.59
C VAL A 55 -1.83 -2.12 10.02
N ALA A 56 -2.30 -0.88 9.93
CA ALA A 56 -3.68 -0.54 10.24
C ALA A 56 -4.68 -1.26 9.31
N ALA A 57 -4.41 -1.30 8.00
CA ALA A 57 -5.25 -1.99 7.01
C ALA A 57 -5.27 -3.51 7.20
N LEU A 58 -4.22 -4.09 7.79
CA LEU A 58 -4.16 -5.50 8.18
C LEU A 58 -4.98 -5.78 9.45
N VAL A 59 -4.81 -4.96 10.49
CA VAL A 59 -5.35 -5.23 11.83
C VAL A 59 -6.79 -4.78 11.98
N ALA A 60 -7.16 -3.60 11.45
CA ALA A 60 -8.47 -3.01 11.71
C ALA A 60 -9.66 -3.90 11.30
N PRO A 61 -9.66 -4.55 10.12
CA PRO A 61 -10.76 -5.44 9.73
C PRO A 61 -10.92 -6.68 10.61
N LEU A 62 -9.88 -7.05 11.37
CA LEU A 62 -9.87 -8.20 12.27
C LEU A 62 -10.25 -7.83 13.71
N ALA A 63 -9.79 -6.66 14.18
CA ALA A 63 -9.94 -6.24 15.57
C ALA A 63 -11.13 -5.28 15.80
N TRP A 64 -11.45 -4.44 14.82
CA TRP A 64 -12.46 -3.37 14.93
C TRP A 64 -13.35 -3.30 13.67
N PRO A 65 -14.13 -4.34 13.36
CA PRO A 65 -14.99 -4.37 12.18
C PRO A 65 -16.09 -3.30 12.24
N GLY A 66 -16.69 -3.00 11.08
CA GLY A 66 -17.66 -1.92 10.90
C GLY A 66 -17.01 -0.64 10.35
N ALA A 67 -17.65 0.50 10.62
CA ALA A 67 -17.26 1.80 10.08
C ALA A 67 -15.78 2.17 10.31
N SER A 68 -15.19 1.81 11.45
CA SER A 68 -13.78 2.07 11.75
C SER A 68 -12.83 1.33 10.81
N ALA A 69 -13.05 0.03 10.57
CA ALA A 69 -12.28 -0.74 9.59
C ALA A 69 -12.48 -0.20 8.16
N ALA A 70 -13.72 0.13 7.80
CA ALA A 70 -14.03 0.68 6.48
C ALA A 70 -13.28 2.00 6.22
N LEU A 71 -13.21 2.91 7.20
CA LEU A 71 -12.46 4.17 7.08
C LEU A 71 -10.95 3.94 6.89
N VAL A 72 -10.34 3.01 7.64
CA VAL A 72 -8.92 2.68 7.49
C VAL A 72 -8.63 2.09 6.11
N LEU A 73 -9.49 1.18 5.64
CA LEU A 73 -9.36 0.57 4.32
C LEU A 73 -9.55 1.59 3.19
N CYS A 74 -10.47 2.54 3.33
CA CYS A 74 -10.61 3.66 2.40
C CYS A 74 -9.36 4.56 2.39
N ALA A 75 -8.75 4.82 3.55
CA ALA A 75 -7.48 5.56 3.61
C ALA A 75 -6.32 4.80 2.94
N ALA A 76 -6.23 3.48 3.13
CA ALA A 76 -5.27 2.63 2.44
C ALA A 76 -5.50 2.62 0.92
N ALA A 77 -6.75 2.51 0.48
CA ALA A 77 -7.13 2.61 -0.93
C ALA A 77 -6.73 3.98 -1.53
N ALA A 78 -6.96 5.08 -0.82
CA ALA A 78 -6.56 6.41 -1.27
C ALA A 78 -5.03 6.55 -1.43
N ALA A 79 -4.26 5.95 -0.52
CA ALA A 79 -2.80 5.90 -0.66
C ALA A 79 -2.38 5.14 -1.93
N GLN A 80 -3.04 4.03 -2.23
CA GLN A 80 -2.78 3.23 -3.45
C GLN A 80 -3.22 3.96 -4.73
N VAL A 81 -4.31 4.73 -4.69
CA VAL A 81 -4.66 5.62 -5.82
C VAL A 81 -3.54 6.63 -6.07
N GLY A 82 -2.99 7.23 -5.01
CA GLY A 82 -1.82 8.11 -5.12
C GLY A 82 -0.63 7.43 -5.79
N ASP A 83 -0.37 6.17 -5.43
CA ASP A 83 0.70 5.39 -6.06
C ASP A 83 0.41 5.07 -7.53
N ALA A 84 -0.82 4.71 -7.88
CA ALA A 84 -1.20 4.48 -9.26
C ALA A 84 -1.01 5.76 -10.11
N VAL A 85 -1.38 6.93 -9.56
CA VAL A 85 -1.14 8.23 -10.21
C VAL A 85 0.35 8.50 -10.40
N ILE A 86 1.18 8.27 -9.37
CA ILE A 86 2.64 8.37 -9.49
C ILE A 86 3.16 7.38 -10.56
N GLY A 87 2.63 6.15 -10.59
CA GLY A 87 2.96 5.15 -11.60
C GLY A 87 2.65 5.62 -13.01
N VAL A 88 1.50 6.28 -13.23
CA VAL A 88 1.13 6.88 -14.52
C VAL A 88 2.09 7.99 -14.91
N THR A 89 2.38 8.94 -14.01
CA THR A 89 3.25 10.08 -14.31
C THR A 89 4.70 9.67 -14.52
N THR A 90 5.13 8.57 -13.90
CA THR A 90 6.48 8.00 -14.04
C THR A 90 6.57 6.86 -15.07
N ARG A 91 5.44 6.50 -15.71
CA ARG A 91 5.33 5.38 -16.67
C ARG A 91 5.79 4.01 -16.13
N LYS A 92 5.55 3.76 -14.84
CA LYS A 92 5.86 2.49 -14.17
C LYS A 92 4.64 1.57 -14.16
N THR A 93 4.49 0.74 -15.18
CA THR A 93 3.34 -0.17 -15.36
C THR A 93 3.12 -1.11 -14.17
N THR A 94 4.19 -1.60 -13.54
CA THR A 94 4.11 -2.47 -12.35
C THR A 94 3.48 -1.76 -11.16
N MET A 95 3.84 -0.49 -10.94
CA MET A 95 3.26 0.36 -9.90
C MET A 95 1.79 0.63 -10.16
N ILE A 96 1.42 0.95 -11.41
CA ILE A 96 0.02 1.16 -11.81
C ILE A 96 -0.80 -0.09 -11.51
N ALA A 97 -0.39 -1.24 -12.05
CA ALA A 97 -1.13 -2.49 -11.93
C ALA A 97 -1.25 -2.95 -10.47
N GLY A 98 -0.14 -2.92 -9.72
CA GLY A 98 -0.12 -3.32 -8.32
C GLY A 98 -1.00 -2.42 -7.45
N ALA A 99 -0.82 -1.10 -7.55
CA ALA A 99 -1.57 -0.15 -6.74
C ALA A 99 -3.07 -0.14 -7.10
N SER A 100 -3.44 -0.25 -8.38
CA SER A 100 -4.84 -0.39 -8.79
C SER A 100 -5.49 -1.66 -8.25
N LEU A 101 -4.79 -2.81 -8.29
CA LEU A 101 -5.27 -4.06 -7.72
C LEU A 101 -5.50 -3.94 -6.20
N LEU A 102 -4.53 -3.38 -5.48
CA LEU A 102 -4.63 -3.21 -4.03
C LEU A 102 -5.74 -2.23 -3.65
N THR A 103 -5.93 -1.16 -4.43
CA THR A 103 -7.08 -0.24 -4.29
C THR A 103 -8.39 -1.01 -4.37
N ALA A 104 -8.58 -1.85 -5.40
CA ALA A 104 -9.81 -2.62 -5.58
C ALA A 104 -10.06 -3.58 -4.42
N ILE A 105 -9.01 -4.25 -3.92
CA ILE A 105 -9.11 -5.17 -2.77
C ILE A 105 -9.49 -4.42 -1.50
N HIS A 106 -8.85 -3.29 -1.19
CA HIS A 106 -9.17 -2.50 0.00
C HIS A 106 -10.61 -1.97 -0.04
N ILE A 107 -11.06 -1.43 -1.18
CA ILE A 107 -12.44 -0.93 -1.35
C ILE A 107 -13.45 -2.07 -1.24
N ALA A 108 -13.23 -3.18 -1.94
CA ALA A 108 -14.12 -4.34 -1.88
C ALA A 108 -14.24 -4.87 -0.44
N THR A 109 -13.11 -4.92 0.27
CA THR A 109 -13.10 -5.33 1.68
C THR A 109 -13.87 -4.31 2.53
N ALA A 110 -13.61 -3.01 2.36
CA ALA A 110 -14.27 -1.93 3.10
C ALA A 110 -15.79 -2.00 2.97
N VAL A 111 -16.31 -2.17 1.76
CA VAL A 111 -17.77 -2.29 1.49
C VAL A 111 -18.37 -3.50 2.20
N THR A 112 -17.62 -4.60 2.32
CA THR A 112 -18.13 -5.82 2.98
C THR A 112 -17.93 -5.82 4.50
N THR A 113 -17.01 -5.02 5.02
CA THR A 113 -16.74 -4.89 6.46
C THR A 113 -17.41 -3.67 7.10
N ALA A 114 -18.06 -2.81 6.30
CA ALA A 114 -18.79 -1.62 6.74
C ALA A 114 -20.09 -1.98 7.46
#